data_AF-A0A653CUM3-F1
#
_entry.id   AF-A0A653CUM3-F1
#
_cell.length_a   1.000
_cell.length_b   1.000
_cell.length_c   1.000
_cell.angle_alpha   90.00
_cell.angle_beta   90.00
_cell.angle_gamma   90.00
#
_symmetry.space_group_name_H-M   'P 1'
#
loop_
_entity.id
_entity.type
_entity.pdbx_description
1 polymer ?
#
loop_
_entity_poly.entity_id
_entity_poly.type
_entity_poly.pdbx_seq_one_letter_code
_entity_poly.pdbx_strand_id
1 'polypeptide(L)'
;MSCAKPLSLLTDSGLTFVSSKEDLDKICPDLKEAIKCIHGFTRHCMKNEHRKHFRKLFHGTAYTVHELCRNGTHQEEYLKHAPCMQKVEKQNAICFKRYTTAMHEIQSKHPHRK
;
A
#
# COMPACT_ATOMS: atom_id res chain seq x y z
N MET A 1 13.24 11.72 -6.12
CA MET A 1 12.45 11.43 -4.90
C MET A 1 11.36 10.43 -5.24
N SER A 2 11.24 9.32 -4.50
CA SER A 2 10.25 8.27 -4.78
C SER A 2 9.02 8.45 -3.89
N CYS A 3 7.91 8.96 -4.46
CA CYS A 3 6.66 9.16 -3.71
C CYS A 3 6.06 7.85 -3.16
N ALA A 4 6.36 6.71 -3.79
CA ALA A 4 5.79 5.42 -3.42
C ALA A 4 6.56 4.72 -2.28
N LYS A 5 7.74 5.22 -1.89
CA LYS A 5 8.59 4.58 -0.88
C LYS A 5 7.87 4.35 0.46
N PRO A 6 7.09 5.29 1.01
CA PRO A 6 6.37 5.02 2.27
C PRO A 6 5.25 3.97 2.12
N LEU A 7 4.70 3.80 0.91
CA LEU A 7 3.70 2.76 0.63
C LEU A 7 4.32 1.36 0.59
N SER A 8 5.64 1.27 0.44
CA SER A 8 6.36 0.01 0.45
C SER A 8 6.23 -0.73 1.78
N LEU A 9 5.94 -0.02 2.87
CA LEU A 9 5.62 -0.62 4.17
C LEU A 9 4.34 -1.46 4.10
N LEU A 10 3.38 -1.04 3.27
CA LEU A 10 2.14 -1.78 3.05
C LEU A 10 2.34 -2.94 2.06
N THR A 11 3.35 -2.89 1.19
CA THR A 11 3.48 -3.82 0.05
C THR A 11 4.67 -4.77 0.11
N ASP A 12 5.84 -4.36 0.60
CA ASP A 12 7.11 -5.07 0.35
C ASP A 12 7.45 -6.10 1.44
N SER A 13 6.85 -5.97 2.62
CA SER A 13 7.04 -6.93 3.73
C SER A 13 5.92 -7.98 3.81
N GLY A 14 4.98 -7.95 2.86
CA GLY A 14 3.72 -8.68 2.96
C GLY A 14 2.86 -8.11 4.09
N LEU A 15 2.35 -6.88 3.94
CA LEU A 15 1.48 -6.19 4.90
C LEU A 15 1.95 -6.41 6.35
N THR A 16 2.93 -5.65 6.83
CA THR A 16 3.13 -5.55 8.28
C THR A 16 1.82 -5.03 8.85
N PHE A 17 1.05 -5.92 9.48
CA PHE A 17 -0.29 -5.59 9.93
C PHE A 17 -0.15 -4.68 11.14
N VAL A 18 -0.27 -3.38 10.87
CA VAL A 18 -0.34 -2.35 11.88
C VAL A 18 -1.51 -2.72 12.78
N SER A 19 -1.22 -3.08 14.02
CA SER A 19 -2.18 -3.78 14.88
C SER A 19 -2.62 -2.95 16.07
N SER A 20 -1.99 -1.80 16.25
CA SER A 20 -2.25 -0.87 17.34
C SER A 20 -2.56 0.50 16.77
N LYS A 21 -3.31 1.28 17.56
CA LYS A 21 -3.59 2.67 17.23
C LYS A 21 -2.30 3.48 17.24
N GLU A 22 -1.41 3.19 18.18
CA GLU A 22 -0.11 3.84 18.34
C GLU A 22 0.77 3.67 17.10
N ASP A 23 0.74 2.49 16.47
CA ASP A 23 1.51 2.26 15.26
C ASP A 23 0.85 2.92 14.04
N LEU A 24 -0.48 2.96 13.96
CA LEU A 24 -1.19 3.75 12.94
C LEU A 24 -0.81 5.24 13.06
N ASP A 25 -0.84 5.80 14.26
CA ASP A 25 -0.54 7.21 14.50
C ASP A 25 0.90 7.58 14.08
N LYS A 26 1.85 6.64 14.21
CA LYS A 26 3.24 6.83 13.75
C LYS A 26 3.36 6.84 12.22
N ILE A 27 2.69 5.93 11.51
CA ILE A 27 2.87 5.77 10.06
C ILE A 27 1.96 6.65 9.22
N CYS A 28 0.82 7.06 9.77
CA CYS A 28 -0.19 7.79 9.04
C CYS A 28 0.27 9.14 8.47
N PRO A 29 1.17 9.91 9.12
CA PRO A 29 1.77 11.09 8.50
C PRO A 29 2.51 10.77 7.19
N ASP A 30 3.33 9.72 7.19
CA ASP A 30 4.12 9.31 6.02
C ASP A 30 3.23 8.78 4.88
N LEU A 31 2.20 8.00 5.22
CA LEU A 31 1.23 7.52 4.24
C LEU A 31 0.45 8.67 3.60
N LYS A 32 -0.03 9.63 4.40
CA LYS A 32 -0.74 10.81 3.89
C LYS A 32 0.16 11.65 2.97
N GLU A 33 1.42 11.86 3.34
CA GLU A 33 2.37 12.61 2.52
C GLU A 33 2.69 11.86 1.21
N ALA A 34 2.80 10.53 1.23
CA ALA A 34 2.95 9.73 0.03
C ALA A 34 1.78 9.90 -0.95
N ILE A 35 0.53 9.83 -0.46
CA ILE A 35 -0.67 10.07 -1.28
C ILE A 35 -0.64 11.49 -1.88
N LYS A 36 -0.28 12.49 -1.08
CA LYS A 36 -0.17 13.89 -1.52
C LYS A 36 0.92 14.07 -2.59
N CYS A 37 2.09 13.44 -2.42
CA CYS A 37 3.19 13.42 -3.39
C CYS A 37 2.73 12.81 -4.72
N ILE A 38 2.07 11.65 -4.69
CA ILE A 38 1.53 10.98 -5.89
C ILE A 38 0.47 11.85 -6.59
N HIS A 39 -0.43 12.48 -5.84
CA HIS A 39 -1.39 13.43 -6.40
C HIS A 39 -0.72 14.67 -7.00
N GLY A 40 0.38 15.15 -6.41
CA GLY A 40 1.23 16.20 -6.97
C GLY A 40 1.86 15.78 -8.29
N PHE A 41 2.55 14.63 -8.31
CA PHE A 41 3.21 14.08 -9.48
C PHE A 41 2.24 13.87 -10.65
N THR A 42 1.11 13.20 -10.40
CA THR A 42 0.12 12.94 -11.45
C THR A 42 -0.52 14.22 -12.01
N ARG A 43 -0.57 15.30 -11.23
CA ARG A 43 -1.01 16.61 -11.71
C ARG A 43 0.02 17.29 -12.62
N HIS A 44 1.30 17.22 -12.27
CA HIS A 44 2.35 17.95 -12.98
C HIS A 44 2.89 17.18 -14.20
N CYS A 45 2.91 15.86 -14.13
CA CYS A 45 3.66 15.03 -15.08
C CYS A 45 2.78 14.21 -16.03
N MET A 46 1.47 14.10 -15.79
CA MET A 46 0.59 13.26 -16.62
C MET A 46 -0.44 14.08 -17.41
N LYS A 47 -0.71 13.62 -18.65
CA LYS A 47 -1.86 14.07 -19.44
C LYS A 47 -3.17 13.63 -18.77
N ASN A 48 -4.26 14.33 -19.06
CA ASN A 48 -5.57 14.09 -18.44
C ASN A 48 -6.05 12.64 -18.54
N GLU A 49 -5.87 11.99 -19.69
CA GLU A 49 -6.28 10.58 -19.88
C GLU A 49 -5.48 9.62 -19.01
N HIS A 50 -4.15 9.76 -19.00
CA HIS A 50 -3.26 8.95 -18.17
C HIS A 50 -3.54 9.18 -16.68
N ARG A 51 -3.80 10.43 -16.30
CA ARG A 51 -4.17 10.79 -14.93
C ARG A 51 -5.49 10.14 -14.51
N LYS A 52 -6.49 10.07 -15.40
CA LYS A 52 -7.77 9.39 -15.13
C LYS A 52 -7.55 7.89 -14.89
N HIS A 53 -6.74 7.25 -15.72
CA HIS A 53 -6.40 5.85 -15.58
C HIS A 53 -5.63 5.59 -14.26
N PHE A 54 -4.61 6.40 -13.99
CA PHE A 54 -3.83 6.31 -12.75
C PHE A 54 -4.70 6.51 -11.51
N ARG A 55 -5.60 7.50 -11.53
CA ARG A 55 -6.51 7.76 -10.40
C ARG A 55 -7.43 6.57 -10.13
N LYS A 56 -7.88 5.86 -11.17
CA LYS A 56 -8.65 4.61 -11.02
C LYS A 56 -7.81 3.50 -10.38
N LEU A 57 -6.58 3.29 -10.88
CA LEU A 57 -5.65 2.29 -10.35
C LEU A 57 -5.33 2.53 -8.87
N PHE A 58 -5.10 3.79 -8.50
CA PHE A 58 -4.62 4.18 -7.19
C PHE A 58 -5.74 4.52 -6.19
N HIS A 59 -7.00 4.52 -6.63
CA HIS A 59 -8.16 4.85 -5.80
C HIS A 59 -8.24 4.00 -4.54
N GLY A 60 -8.07 2.67 -4.67
CA GLY A 60 -8.14 1.74 -3.55
C GLY A 60 -7.11 2.07 -2.47
N THR A 61 -5.85 2.25 -2.85
CA THR A 61 -4.77 2.61 -1.92
C THR A 61 -5.04 3.93 -1.21
N ALA A 62 -5.45 4.97 -1.96
CA ALA A 62 -5.76 6.28 -1.38
C ALA A 62 -6.95 6.22 -0.41
N TYR A 63 -7.99 5.46 -0.77
CA TYR A 63 -9.16 5.23 0.08
C TYR A 63 -8.79 4.48 1.37
N THR A 64 -8.03 3.40 1.27
CA THR A 64 -7.57 2.63 2.44
C THR A 64 -6.73 3.49 3.38
N VAL A 65 -5.78 4.27 2.86
CA VAL A 65 -5.01 5.22 3.69
C VAL A 65 -5.92 6.24 4.36
N HIS A 66 -6.91 6.77 3.66
CA HIS A 66 -7.85 7.73 4.23
C HIS A 66 -8.64 7.13 5.40
N GLU A 67 -9.22 5.95 5.21
CA GLU A 67 -10.06 5.30 6.21
C GLU A 67 -9.26 4.78 7.41
N LEU A 68 -8.08 4.22 7.20
CA LEU A 68 -7.23 3.74 8.29
C LEU A 68 -6.62 4.88 9.11
N CYS A 69 -6.35 6.03 8.49
CA CYS A 69 -5.66 7.16 9.12
C CYS A 69 -6.58 8.30 9.57
N ARG A 70 -7.90 8.08 9.58
CA ARG A 70 -8.88 8.97 10.18
C ARG A 70 -9.52 8.24 11.35
N ASN A 71 -9.69 8.94 12.46
CA ASN A 71 -10.50 8.42 13.56
C ASN A 71 -11.93 8.18 13.05
N GLY A 72 -12.47 6.99 13.31
CA GLY A 72 -13.81 6.61 12.91
C GLY A 72 -14.03 5.11 12.93
N THR A 73 -15.25 4.71 12.59
CA THR A 73 -15.73 3.33 12.67
C THR A 73 -14.90 2.34 11.85
N HIS A 74 -14.36 2.75 10.70
CA HIS A 74 -13.51 1.88 9.90
C HIS A 74 -12.18 1.56 10.57
N GLN A 75 -11.51 2.57 11.15
CA GLN A 75 -10.27 2.37 11.91
C GLN A 75 -10.52 1.48 13.14
N GLU A 76 -11.62 1.72 13.85
CA GLU A 76 -12.00 0.93 15.02
C GLU A 76 -12.24 -0.53 14.67
N GLU A 77 -13.02 -0.80 13.62
CA GLU A 77 -13.28 -2.18 13.18
C GLU A 77 -12.01 -2.86 12.64
N TYR A 78 -11.14 -2.12 11.95
CA TYR A 78 -9.83 -2.62 11.55
C TYR A 78 -8.99 -3.04 12.77
N LEU A 79 -8.84 -2.16 13.77
CA LEU A 79 -8.06 -2.43 14.97
C LEU A 79 -8.61 -3.60 15.78
N LYS A 80 -9.94 -3.75 15.83
CA LYS A 80 -10.61 -4.89 16.48
C LYS A 80 -10.24 -6.23 15.84
N HIS A 81 -10.04 -6.28 14.52
CA HIS A 81 -9.68 -7.51 13.80
C HIS A 81 -8.19 -7.65 13.48
N ALA A 82 -7.39 -6.60 13.69
CA ALA A 82 -5.95 -6.64 13.43
C ALA A 82 -5.22 -7.79 14.17
N PRO A 83 -5.59 -8.19 15.41
CA PRO A 83 -5.01 -9.37 16.06
C PRO A 83 -5.21 -10.68 15.30
N CYS A 84 -6.30 -10.81 14.51
CA CYS A 84 -6.49 -11.98 13.65
C CYS A 84 -5.47 -12.00 12.51
N MET A 85 -5.16 -10.84 11.93
CA MET A 85 -4.17 -10.71 10.86
C MET A 85 -2.74 -10.97 11.37
N GLN A 86 -2.43 -10.56 12.61
CA GLN A 86 -1.13 -10.85 13.24
C GLN A 86 -0.87 -12.36 13.40
N LYS A 87 -1.91 -13.16 13.69
CA LYS A 87 -1.76 -14.62 13.82
C LYS A 87 -1.26 -15.28 12.53
N VAL A 88 -1.62 -14.71 11.38
CA VAL A 88 -1.24 -15.23 10.06
C VAL A 88 -0.06 -14.51 9.43
N GLU A 89 0.45 -13.42 10.04
CA GLU A 89 1.51 -12.56 9.49
C GLU A 89 2.75 -13.34 9.08
N LYS A 90 3.25 -14.25 9.95
CA LYS A 90 4.43 -15.08 9.64
C LYS A 90 4.21 -15.98 8.42
N GLN A 91 3.02 -16.55 8.29
CA GLN A 91 2.65 -17.42 7.17
C GLN A 91 2.50 -16.58 5.89
N ASN A 92 1.89 -15.40 6.01
CA ASN A 92 1.76 -14.44 4.92
C ASN A 92 3.12 -14.02 4.38
N ALA A 93 4.10 -13.71 5.24
CA ALA A 93 5.46 -13.35 4.83
C ALA A 93 6.15 -14.48 4.02
N ILE A 94 5.95 -15.74 4.40
CA ILE A 94 6.46 -16.90 3.65
C ILE A 94 5.79 -16.98 2.27
N CYS A 95 4.47 -16.86 2.23
CA CYS A 95 3.69 -16.90 0.99
C CYS A 95 4.08 -15.74 0.05
N PHE A 96 4.21 -14.53 0.60
CA PHE A 96 4.59 -13.34 -0.14
C PHE A 96 5.99 -13.47 -0.73
N LYS A 97 6.96 -13.99 0.04
CA LYS A 97 8.31 -14.28 -0.48
C LYS A 97 8.26 -15.24 -1.66
N ARG A 98 7.51 -16.34 -1.54
CA ARG A 98 7.35 -17.34 -2.64
C ARG A 98 6.70 -16.71 -3.87
N TYR A 99 5.64 -15.93 -3.67
CA TYR A 99 4.96 -15.22 -4.74
C TYR A 99 5.92 -14.27 -5.48
N THR A 100 6.64 -13.44 -4.74
CA THR A 100 7.60 -12.47 -5.30
C THR A 100 8.71 -13.18 -6.08
N THR A 101 9.27 -14.27 -5.56
CA THR A 101 10.25 -15.10 -6.30
C THR A 101 9.66 -15.63 -7.60
N ALA A 102 8.48 -16.24 -7.57
CA ALA A 102 7.84 -16.78 -8.76
C ALA A 102 7.54 -15.69 -9.81
N MET A 103 7.07 -14.52 -9.38
CA MET A 103 6.82 -13.38 -10.27
C MET A 103 8.11 -12.86 -10.91
N HIS A 104 9.21 -12.80 -10.15
CA HIS A 104 10.52 -12.43 -10.69
C HIS A 104 11.01 -13.42 -11.75
N GLU A 105 10.83 -14.73 -11.53
CA GLU A 105 11.18 -15.75 -12.51
C GLU A 105 10.32 -15.67 -13.78
N ILE A 106 9.03 -15.38 -13.65
CA ILE A 106 8.14 -15.18 -14.80
C ILE A 106 8.58 -13.95 -15.61
N GLN A 107 8.91 -12.84 -14.93
CA GLN A 107 9.38 -11.62 -15.57
C GLN A 107 10.72 -11.81 -16.28
N SER A 108 11.67 -12.53 -15.66
CA SER A 108 12.99 -12.78 -16.26
C SER A 108 12.91 -13.68 -17.50
N LYS A 109 11.93 -14.59 -17.55
CA LYS A 109 11.67 -15.47 -18.70
C LYS A 109 10.91 -14.77 -19.85
N HIS A 110 10.29 -13.62 -19.61
CA HIS A 110 9.54 -12.85 -20.62
C HIS A 110 9.91 -11.35 -20.64
N PRO A 111 11.12 -10.99 -21.10
CA PRO A 111 11.63 -9.61 -21.03
C PRO A 111 10.91 -8.57 -21.92
N HIS A 112 10.00 -8.99 -22.82
CA HIS A 112 9.44 -8.14 -23.89
C HIS A 112 7.98 -7.72 -23.74
N ARG A 113 7.29 -7.99 -22.62
CA ARG A 113 5.99 -7.32 -22.34
C ARG A 113 6.22 -6.04 -21.55
N LYS A 114 6.68 -4.99 -22.22
CA LYS A 114 6.55 -3.59 -21.79
C LYS A 114 5.54 -2.88 -22.67
#